data_AF-A0A954ZYG8-F1
#
_entry.id   AF-A0A954ZYG8-F1
#
_cell.length_a   1.000
_cell.length_b   1.000
_cell.length_c   1.000
_cell.angle_alpha   90.00
_cell.angle_beta   90.00
_cell.angle_gamma   90.00
#
_symmetry.space_group_name_H-M   'P 1'
#
loop_
_entity.id
_entity.type
_entity.pdbx_description
1 polymer ?
#
loop_
_entity_poly.entity_id
_entity_poly.type
_entity_poly.pdbx_seq_one_letter_code
_entity_poly.pdbx_strand_id
1 'polypeptide(L)' 'PAVAEQEARFFAALAATRKSQLDATGDKLLLLDAQGQPLMRLTRD' A
#
# COMPACT_ATOMS: atom_id res chain seq x y z
N PRO A 1 -15.95 0.37 -15.24
CA PRO A 1 -14.86 -0.61 -15.54
C PRO A 1 -13.56 -0.30 -14.80
N ALA A 2 -12.95 0.87 -14.97
CA ALA A 2 -11.65 1.20 -14.38
C ALA A 2 -11.65 1.31 -12.84
N VAL A 3 -12.73 1.85 -12.25
CA VAL A 3 -12.86 2.01 -10.78
C VAL A 3 -12.88 0.67 -10.05
N ALA A 4 -13.64 -0.32 -10.57
CA ALA A 4 -13.69 -1.66 -9.99
C ALA A 4 -12.34 -2.38 -10.04
N GLU A 5 -11.56 -2.15 -11.11
CA GLU A 5 -10.22 -2.72 -11.24
C GLU A 5 -9.21 -2.05 -10.30
N GLN A 6 -9.38 -0.74 -10.03
CA GLN A 6 -8.59 -0.03 -9.02
C GLN A 6 -8.90 -0.55 -7.61
N GLU A 7 -10.18 -0.73 -7.29
CA GLU A 7 -10.64 -1.25 -6.01
C GLU A 7 -10.15 -2.69 -5.77
N ALA A 8 -10.23 -3.55 -6.78
CA ALA A 8 -9.69 -4.91 -6.71
C ALA A 8 -8.17 -4.93 -6.46
N ARG A 9 -7.41 -4.08 -7.16
CA ARG A 9 -5.95 -3.93 -6.95
C ARG A 9 -5.62 -3.42 -5.55
N PHE A 10 -6.40 -2.47 -5.04
CA PHE A 10 -6.26 -1.93 -3.70
C PHE A 10 -6.43 -3.03 -2.64
N PHE A 11 -7.53 -3.78 -2.70
CA PHE A 11 -7.77 -4.87 -1.75
C PHE A 11 -6.76 -6.02 -1.86
N ALA A 12 -6.30 -6.34 -3.07
CA ALA A 12 -5.24 -7.33 -3.27
C ALA A 12 -3.93 -6.91 -2.60
N ALA A 13 -3.51 -5.66 -2.77
CA ALA A 13 -2.30 -5.13 -2.13
C ALA A 13 -2.43 -5.06 -0.59
N LEU A 14 -3.61 -4.71 -0.07
CA LEU A 14 -3.89 -4.78 1.36
C LEU A 14 -3.77 -6.22 1.91
N ALA A 15 -4.37 -7.20 1.23
CA ALA A 15 -4.31 -8.60 1.64
C ALA A 15 -2.88 -9.18 1.60
N ALA A 16 -2.04 -8.68 0.69
CA ALA A 16 -0.63 -9.07 0.55
C ALA A 16 0.30 -8.38 1.57
N THR A 17 -0.17 -7.34 2.27
CA THR A 17 0.65 -6.58 3.22
C THR A 17 1.06 -7.43 4.43
N ARG A 18 2.33 -7.34 4.82
CA ARG A 18 2.90 -8.03 5.99
C ARG A 18 3.58 -7.10 6.96
N LYS A 19 4.00 -5.92 6.51
CA LYS A 19 4.55 -4.86 7.35
C LYS A 19 4.04 -3.50 6.89
N SER A 20 3.97 -2.56 7.82
CA SER A 20 3.75 -1.15 7.52
C SER A 20 4.84 -0.30 8.17
N GLN A 21 5.23 0.78 7.50
CA GLN A 21 6.16 1.78 8.03
C GLN A 21 5.86 3.15 7.44
N LEU A 22 6.34 4.21 8.07
CA LEU A 22 6.34 5.52 7.45
C LEU A 22 7.51 5.65 6.47
N ASP A 23 7.36 6.48 5.45
CA ASP A 23 8.49 6.87 4.60
C ASP A 23 9.48 7.76 5.37
N ALA A 24 10.61 8.08 4.73
CA ALA A 24 11.71 8.80 5.39
C ALA A 24 11.33 10.19 5.90
N THR A 25 10.28 10.82 5.35
CA THR A 25 9.79 12.13 5.82
C THR A 25 8.72 12.01 6.90
N GLY A 26 8.14 10.82 7.08
CA GLY A 26 7.08 10.58 8.07
C GLY A 26 5.67 10.89 7.55
N ASP A 27 5.52 11.29 6.29
CA ASP A 27 4.26 11.82 5.75
C ASP A 27 3.42 10.76 5.03
N LYS A 28 4.02 9.61 4.71
CA LYS A 28 3.36 8.58 3.91
C LYS A 28 3.45 7.23 4.58
N LEU A 29 2.35 6.50 4.58
CA LEU A 29 2.32 5.12 5.02
C LEU A 29 2.71 4.19 3.86
N LEU A 30 3.79 3.45 4.05
CA LEU A 30 4.24 2.39 3.16
C LEU A 30 3.71 1.05 3.67
N LEU A 31 3.00 0.33 2.81
CA LEU A 31 2.61 -1.06 3.03
C LEU A 31 3.59 -1.95 2.26
N LEU A 32 4.16 -2.93 2.94
CA LEU A 32 5.23 -3.79 2.44
C LEU A 32 4.83 -5.26 2.45
N ASP A 33 5.40 -6.03 1.53
CA ASP A 33 5.32 -7.49 1.56
C ASP A 33 6.27 -8.11 2.62
N ALA A 34 6.38 -9.44 2.63
CA ALA A 34 7.24 -10.17 3.56
C ALA A 34 8.74 -9.90 3.33
N GLN A 35 9.11 -9.55 2.10
CA GLN A 35 10.48 -9.26 1.66
C GLN A 35 10.86 -7.79 1.91
N GLY A 36 9.91 -6.96 2.36
CA GLY A 36 10.10 -5.54 2.60
C GLY A 36 9.95 -4.69 1.33
N GLN A 37 9.42 -5.24 0.24
CA GLN A 37 9.15 -4.47 -0.98
C GLN A 37 7.84 -3.69 -0.82
N PRO A 38 7.78 -2.43 -1.31
CA PRO A 38 6.59 -1.61 -1.23
C PRO A 38 5.49 -2.10 -2.18
N LEU A 39 4.31 -2.38 -1.61
CA LEU A 39 3.08 -2.75 -2.33
C LEU A 39 2.18 -1.54 -2.57
N MET A 40 2.12 -0.63 -1.59
CA MET A 40 1.23 0.53 -1.63
C MET A 40 1.79 1.68 -0.81
N ARG A 41 1.55 2.92 -1.27
CA ARG A 41 1.88 4.14 -0.56
C ARG A 41 0.62 4.98 -0.38
N LEU A 42 0.26 5.25 0.86
CA LEU A 42 -0.90 6.06 1.22
C LEU A 42 -0.44 7.43 1.72
N THR A 43 -1.07 8.47 1.21
CA THR A 43 -0.87 9.86 1.66
C THR A 43 -2.12 10.34 2.36
N ARG A 44 -1.94 11.22 3.35
CA ARG A 44 -3.07 11.93 3.95
C ARG A 44 -3.39 13.12 3.03
N ASP A 45 -4.53 13.07 2.36
CA ASP A 45 -5.11 14.25 1.69
C ASP A 45 -5.72 15.21 2.72
#